data_AF-A0A519IGU4-F1
#
_entry.id   AF-A0A519IGU4-F1
#
_cell.length_a   1.000
_cell.length_b   1.000
_cell.length_c   1.000
_cell.angle_alpha   90.00
_cell.angle_beta   90.00
_cell.angle_gamma   90.00
#
_symmetry.space_group_name_H-M   'P 1'
#
loop_
_entity.id
_entity.type
_entity.pdbx_description
1 polymer ?
#
loop_
_entity_poly.entity_id
_entity_poly.type
_entity_poly.pdbx_seq_one_letter_code
_entity_poly.pdbx_strand_id
1 'polypeptide(L)'
;MPSATDKTQDAEMAQILSDNQESAEQIRAAANELDVVHAVLATQIPTSALKADLQAAVERTDQLEQQLSETAEALNQSNERLQRHIADQESSK
;
A
#
# COMPACT_ATOMS: atom_id res chain seq x y z
N MET A 1 6.28 -6.24 37.09
CA MET A 1 5.72 -7.45 36.46
C MET A 1 4.69 -6.98 35.44
N PRO A 2 4.95 -7.12 34.13
CA PRO A 2 3.94 -6.78 33.13
C PRO A 2 2.72 -7.71 33.28
N SER A 3 1.53 -7.11 33.37
CA SER A 3 0.27 -7.83 33.50
C SER A 3 -0.05 -8.61 32.23
N ALA A 4 -0.76 -9.73 32.35
CA ALA A 4 -1.16 -10.57 31.21
C ALA A 4 -1.91 -9.79 30.11
N THR A 5 -2.55 -8.68 30.46
CA THR A 5 -3.22 -7.73 29.56
C THR A 5 -2.26 -7.03 28.59
N ASP A 6 -1.05 -6.65 29.02
CA ASP A 6 -0.07 -6.00 28.13
C ASP A 6 0.40 -6.95 27.02
N LYS A 7 0.65 -8.22 27.38
CA LYS A 7 1.17 -9.22 26.42
C LYS A 7 0.16 -9.57 25.33
N THR A 8 -1.13 -9.58 25.67
CA THR A 8 -2.21 -9.81 24.70
C THR A 8 -2.37 -8.63 23.76
N GLN A 9 -2.18 -7.42 24.27
CA GLN A 9 -2.27 -6.17 23.49
C GLN A 9 -1.08 -6.02 22.53
N ASP A 10 0.14 -6.38 22.97
CA ASP A 10 1.34 -6.42 22.13
C ASP A 10 1.20 -7.45 21.00
N ALA A 11 0.60 -8.62 21.28
CA ALA A 11 0.33 -9.66 20.28
C ALA A 11 -0.74 -9.24 19.26
N GLU A 12 -1.82 -8.58 19.69
CA GLU A 12 -2.82 -8.02 18.78
C GLU A 12 -2.24 -6.90 17.91
N MET A 13 -1.39 -6.03 18.47
CA MET A 13 -0.71 -4.98 17.69
C MET A 13 0.28 -5.55 16.66
N ALA A 14 0.99 -6.61 17.00
CA ALA A 14 1.88 -7.31 16.07
C ALA A 14 1.09 -7.95 14.90
N GLN A 15 -0.08 -8.53 15.19
CA GLN A 15 -0.95 -9.09 14.15
C GLN A 15 -1.49 -7.99 13.23
N ILE A 16 -2.01 -6.88 13.79
CA ILE A 16 -2.51 -5.74 13.00
C ILE A 16 -1.39 -5.15 12.13
N LEU A 17 -0.15 -5.11 12.62
CA LEU A 17 0.99 -4.66 11.85
C LEU A 17 1.27 -5.58 10.65
N SER A 18 1.23 -6.91 10.87
CA SER A 18 1.39 -7.91 9.80
C SER A 18 0.30 -7.77 8.75
N ASP A 19 -0.97 -7.64 9.17
CA ASP A 19 -2.12 -7.52 8.25
C ASP A 19 -2.03 -6.23 7.41
N ASN A 20 -1.53 -5.14 8.00
CA ASN A 20 -1.29 -3.89 7.27
C ASN A 20 -0.12 -4.02 6.28
N GLN A 21 0.96 -4.70 6.66
CA GLN A 21 2.09 -4.94 5.74
C GLN A 21 1.63 -5.74 4.52
N GLU A 22 0.86 -6.81 4.73
CA GLU A 22 0.29 -7.61 3.64
C GLU A 22 -0.64 -6.76 2.75
N SER A 23 -1.50 -5.94 3.35
CA SER A 23 -2.40 -5.05 2.61
C SER A 23 -1.64 -4.01 1.78
N ALA A 24 -0.56 -3.43 2.30
CA ALA A 24 0.30 -2.52 1.54
C ALA A 24 0.96 -3.21 0.34
N GLU A 25 1.36 -4.47 0.51
CA GLU A 25 1.98 -5.27 -0.54
C GLU A 25 0.98 -5.62 -1.64
N GLN A 26 -0.26 -5.99 -1.27
CA GLN A 26 -1.34 -6.23 -2.23
C GLN A 26 -1.69 -4.96 -3.03
N ILE A 27 -1.74 -3.79 -2.37
CA ILE A 27 -1.95 -2.50 -3.04
C ILE A 27 -0.82 -2.20 -4.04
N ARG A 28 0.43 -2.43 -3.64
CA ARG A 28 1.59 -2.23 -4.51
C ARG A 28 1.59 -3.21 -5.70
N ALA A 29 1.21 -4.46 -5.48
CA ALA A 29 1.06 -5.44 -6.55
C ALA A 29 -0.03 -5.03 -7.55
N ALA A 30 -1.18 -4.58 -7.07
CA ALA A 30 -2.26 -4.07 -7.92
C ALA A 30 -1.81 -2.84 -8.72
N ALA A 31 -1.07 -1.91 -8.12
CA ALA A 31 -0.51 -0.75 -8.81
C ALA A 31 0.46 -1.16 -9.94
N ASN A 32 1.34 -2.13 -9.68
CA ASN A 32 2.25 -2.66 -10.72
C ASN A 32 1.50 -3.36 -11.87
N GLU A 33 0.42 -4.10 -11.58
CA GLU A 33 -0.43 -4.70 -12.63
C GLU A 33 -1.13 -3.61 -13.47
N LEU A 34 -1.58 -2.53 -12.83
CA LEU A 34 -2.15 -1.36 -13.50
C LEU A 34 -1.13 -0.66 -14.40
N ASP A 35 0.12 -0.50 -13.97
CA ASP A 35 1.21 0.06 -14.78
C ASP A 35 1.49 -0.81 -16.02
N VAL A 36 1.53 -2.14 -15.89
CA VAL A 36 1.69 -3.05 -17.04
C VAL A 36 0.54 -2.91 -18.05
N VAL A 37 -0.71 -2.83 -17.56
CA VAL A 37 -1.89 -2.63 -18.41
C VAL A 37 -1.84 -1.27 -19.10
N HIS A 38 -1.44 -0.22 -18.37
CA HIS A 38 -1.27 1.12 -18.89
C HIS A 38 -0.19 1.17 -19.99
N ALA A 39 0.99 0.57 -19.73
CA ALA A 39 2.07 0.48 -20.69
C ALA A 39 1.65 -0.27 -21.98
N VAL A 40 0.90 -1.37 -21.86
CA VAL A 40 0.36 -2.11 -23.02
C VAL A 40 -0.65 -1.28 -23.80
N LEU A 41 -1.58 -0.59 -23.12
CA LEU A 41 -2.57 0.28 -23.75
C LEU A 41 -1.89 1.46 -24.47
N ALA A 42 -0.88 2.06 -23.85
CA ALA A 42 -0.14 3.20 -24.39
C ALA A 42 0.77 2.83 -25.59
N THR A 43 1.32 1.61 -25.61
CA THR A 43 2.25 1.17 -26.67
C THR A 43 1.58 0.47 -27.84
N GLN A 44 0.48 -0.25 -27.63
CA GLN A 44 -0.16 -1.04 -28.70
C GLN A 44 -1.35 -0.35 -29.37
N ILE A 45 -1.90 0.73 -28.81
CA ILE A 45 -3.01 1.46 -29.43
C ILE A 45 -2.46 2.71 -30.14
N PRO A 46 -2.57 2.81 -31.47
CA PRO A 46 -2.16 4.01 -32.19
C PRO A 46 -2.90 5.22 -31.64
N THR A 47 -2.20 6.33 -31.38
CA THR A 47 -2.80 7.57 -30.85
C THR A 47 -3.91 8.12 -31.75
N SER A 48 -3.92 7.77 -33.03
CA SER A 48 -4.97 8.08 -34.00
C SER A 48 -6.24 7.21 -33.88
N ALA A 49 -6.17 6.10 -33.13
CA ALA A 49 -7.29 5.20 -32.82
C ALA A 49 -7.82 5.37 -31.38
N LEU A 50 -7.11 6.15 -30.54
CA LEU A 50 -7.54 6.51 -29.20
C LEU A 50 -8.75 7.47 -29.28
N LYS A 51 -9.95 6.94 -29.02
CA LYS A 51 -11.12 7.79 -28.72
C LYS A 51 -10.85 8.58 -27.45
N ALA A 52 -11.42 9.78 -27.33
CA ALA A 52 -11.28 10.65 -26.16
C ALA A 52 -11.53 9.93 -24.81
N ASP A 53 -12.45 8.95 -24.79
CA ASP A 53 -12.75 8.13 -23.61
C ASP A 53 -11.58 7.24 -23.17
N LEU A 54 -10.75 6.79 -24.09
CA LEU A 54 -9.60 5.92 -23.80
C LEU A 54 -8.42 6.73 -23.27
N GLN A 55 -8.22 7.95 -23.76
CA GLN A 55 -7.21 8.87 -23.20
C GLN A 55 -7.59 9.30 -21.77
N ALA A 56 -8.88 9.55 -21.51
CA ALA A 56 -9.38 9.80 -20.16
C ALA A 56 -9.23 8.57 -19.23
N ALA A 57 -9.36 7.35 -19.76
CA ALA A 57 -9.13 6.13 -19.00
C ALA A 57 -7.65 5.95 -18.62
N VAL A 58 -6.73 6.24 -19.56
CA VAL A 58 -5.27 6.26 -19.35
C VAL A 58 -4.89 7.25 -18.25
N GLU A 59 -5.30 8.53 -18.37
CA GLU A 59 -5.00 9.55 -17.33
C GLU A 59 -5.59 9.20 -15.96
N ARG A 60 -6.77 8.59 -15.93
CA ARG A 60 -7.40 8.16 -14.67
C ARG A 60 -6.68 6.97 -14.04
N THR A 61 -6.07 6.13 -14.86
CA THR A 61 -5.27 4.98 -14.41
C THR A 61 -3.95 5.46 -13.80
N ASP A 62 -3.26 6.40 -14.44
CA ASP A 62 -2.07 7.06 -13.87
C ASP A 62 -2.36 7.73 -12.52
N GLN A 63 -3.48 8.43 -12.40
CA GLN A 63 -3.89 9.04 -11.13
C GLN A 63 -4.17 8.00 -10.04
N LEU A 64 -4.80 6.88 -10.40
CA LEU A 64 -5.06 5.78 -9.47
C LEU A 64 -3.77 5.10 -9.03
N GLU A 65 -2.84 4.87 -9.94
CA GLU A 65 -1.52 4.32 -9.64
C GLU A 65 -0.77 5.21 -8.64
N GLN A 66 -0.74 6.52 -8.89
CA GLN A 66 -0.09 7.48 -8.01
C GLN A 66 -0.73 7.49 -6.60
N GLN A 67 -2.05 7.50 -6.53
CA GLN A 67 -2.77 7.43 -5.25
C GLN A 67 -2.54 6.13 -4.49
N LEU A 68 -2.50 4.98 -5.19
CA LEU A 68 -2.23 3.68 -4.58
C LEU A 68 -0.79 3.62 -4.05
N SER A 69 0.17 4.16 -4.79
CA SER A 69 1.56 4.25 -4.39
C SER A 69 1.74 5.12 -3.14
N GLU A 70 1.17 6.33 -3.14
CA GLU A 70 1.19 7.23 -1.97
C GLU A 70 0.51 6.61 -0.75
N THR A 71 -0.61 5.90 -0.95
CA THR A 71 -1.33 5.22 0.12
C THR A 71 -0.49 4.08 0.70
N ALA A 72 0.16 3.27 -0.16
CA ALA A 72 1.04 2.19 0.29
C ALA A 72 2.24 2.73 1.07
N GLU A 73 2.82 3.85 0.65
CA GLU A 73 3.92 4.50 1.34
C GLU A 73 3.49 5.06 2.70
N ALA A 74 2.34 5.74 2.77
CA ALA A 74 1.77 6.21 4.03
C ALA A 74 1.48 5.05 5.00
N LEU A 75 0.98 3.92 4.50
CA LEU A 75 0.75 2.73 5.30
C LEU A 75 2.06 2.13 5.82
N ASN A 76 3.11 2.09 4.99
CA ASN A 76 4.45 1.65 5.40
C ASN A 76 5.03 2.54 6.51
N GLN A 77 4.93 3.86 6.36
CA GLN A 77 5.39 4.80 7.38
C GLN A 77 4.59 4.71 8.68
N SER A 78 3.31 4.35 8.60
CA SER A 78 2.48 4.07 9.77
C SER A 78 2.95 2.80 10.47
N ASN A 79 3.19 1.74 9.71
CA ASN A 79 3.70 0.46 10.19
C ASN A 79 5.07 0.60 10.88
N GLU A 80 6.00 1.36 10.30
CA GLU A 80 7.31 1.66 10.92
C GLU A 80 7.20 2.44 12.24
N ARG A 81 6.20 3.34 12.34
CA ARG A 81 5.93 4.07 13.58
C ARG A 81 5.36 3.14 14.65
N LEU A 82 4.44 2.25 14.26
CA LEU A 82 3.86 1.26 15.17
C LEU A 82 4.94 0.30 15.68
N GLN A 83 5.82 -0.18 14.80
CA GLN A 83 6.91 -1.09 15.14
C GLN A 83 7.90 -0.47 16.12
N ARG A 84 8.27 0.80 15.93
CA ARG A 84 9.08 1.54 16.90
C ARG A 84 8.38 1.67 18.25
N HIS A 85 7.07 1.94 18.25
CA HIS A 85 6.32 2.07 19.49
C HIS A 85 6.29 0.75 20.29
N ILE A 86 6.06 -0.38 19.62
CA ILE A 86 6.11 -1.72 20.23
C ILE A 86 7.52 -2.00 20.79
N ALA A 87 8.57 -1.72 20.01
CA ALA A 87 9.96 -1.93 20.45
C ALA A 87 10.34 -1.06 21.66
N ASP A 88 9.89 0.19 21.70
CA ASP A 88 10.09 1.11 22.83
C ASP A 88 9.34 0.63 24.08
N GLN A 89 8.15 0.04 23.94
CA GLN A 89 7.39 -0.54 25.06
C GLN A 89 8.03 -1.82 25.61
N GLU A 90 8.61 -2.66 24.75
CA GLU A 90 9.36 -3.85 25.19
C GLU A 90 10.69 -3.48 25.88
N SER A 91 11.36 -2.40 25.45
CA SER A 91 12.64 -1.96 26.00
C SER A 91 12.54 -1.21 27.34
N SER A 92 11.34 -0.75 27.70
CA SER A 92 11.06 0.01 28.93
C SER A 92 10.49 -0.85 30.07
N LYS A 93 10.47 -2.18 29.91
CA LYS A 93 10.07 -3.19 30.91
C LYS A 93 11.28 -3.90 31.51
#